data_AF-A0AAV5U0B7-F1
#
_entry.id   AF-A0AAV5U0B7-F1
#
_cell.length_a   1.000
_cell.length_b   1.000
_cell.length_c   1.000
_cell.angle_alpha   90.00
_cell.angle_beta   90.00
_cell.angle_gamma   90.00
#
_symmetry.space_group_name_H-M   'P 1'
#
loop_
_entity.id
_entity.type
_entity.pdbx_description
1 polymer ?
#
loop_
_entity_poly.entity_id
_entity_poly.type
_entity_poly.pdbx_seq_one_letter_code
_entity_poly.pdbx_strand_id
1 'polypeptide(L)'
;MVFSLVIVALMCTSGGAVSDDDDTREKIWTYNSTDGRYSATAMQRRDAYRDPDQPPFTVVINDTLNDNQYPVGVSAGDEILQFIWSHNGSAYVFVQGNNVYYVQSPELSPIKV
;
A
#
# COMPACT_ATOMS: atom_id res chain seq x y z
N MET A 1 -0.32 32.94 -14.48
CA MET A 1 0.53 32.04 -13.66
C MET A 1 0.16 30.62 -14.03
N VAL A 2 1.00 29.94 -14.79
CA VAL A 2 0.76 28.56 -15.25
C VAL A 2 1.56 27.66 -14.33
N PHE A 3 0.89 26.90 -13.45
CA PHE A 3 1.56 25.88 -12.67
C PHE A 3 1.72 24.63 -13.53
N SER A 4 2.91 24.45 -14.10
CA SER A 4 3.31 23.19 -14.71
C SER A 4 3.47 22.14 -13.60
N LEU A 5 2.49 21.25 -13.50
CA LEU A 5 2.57 20.06 -12.67
C LEU A 5 3.55 19.08 -13.32
N VAL A 6 4.77 19.01 -12.78
CA VAL A 6 5.77 18.03 -13.20
C VAL A 6 5.39 16.68 -12.58
N ILE A 7 4.74 15.83 -13.38
CA ILE A 7 4.55 14.42 -13.04
C ILE A 7 5.90 13.74 -13.24
N VAL A 8 6.66 13.57 -12.16
CA VAL A 8 7.88 12.75 -12.17
C VAL A 8 7.44 11.29 -12.30
N ALA A 9 7.59 10.74 -13.49
CA ALA A 9 7.53 9.29 -13.72
C ALA A 9 8.72 8.64 -13.02
N LEU A 10 8.52 8.20 -11.77
CA LEU A 10 9.53 7.45 -11.03
C LEU A 10 9.51 6.00 -11.54
N MET A 11 10.60 5.61 -12.21
CA MET A 11 10.86 4.23 -12.61
C MET A 11 11.09 3.38 -11.37
N CYS A 12 10.25 2.37 -11.15
CA CYS A 12 10.37 1.42 -10.06
C CYS A 12 11.30 0.26 -10.44
N THR A 13 12.52 0.24 -9.90
CA THR A 13 13.40 -0.93 -9.76
C THR A 13 14.05 -0.80 -8.38
N SER A 14 14.05 -1.76 -7.45
CA SER A 14 13.81 -3.19 -7.49
C SER A 14 13.38 -3.63 -6.08
N GLY A 15 12.16 -4.12 -5.91
CA GLY A 15 11.82 -4.99 -4.79
C GLY A 15 12.29 -6.39 -5.13
N GLY A 16 13.14 -6.99 -4.30
CA GLY A 16 13.61 -8.36 -4.50
C GLY A 16 12.42 -9.31 -4.62
N ALA A 17 12.22 -9.89 -5.81
CA ALA A 17 11.32 -10.99 -6.00
C ALA A 17 11.97 -12.22 -5.38
N VAL A 18 11.39 -12.74 -4.30
CA VAL A 18 11.73 -14.07 -3.79
C VAL A 18 11.07 -15.09 -4.72
N SER A 19 11.88 -16.00 -5.26
CA SER A 19 11.55 -16.90 -6.36
C SER A 19 10.49 -17.96 -6.07
N ASP A 20 9.80 -18.30 -7.16
CA ASP A 20 8.89 -19.43 -7.44
C ASP A 20 9.26 -20.77 -6.80
N ASP A 21 8.28 -21.35 -6.11
CA ASP A 21 7.91 -22.78 -6.18
C ASP A 21 6.70 -22.95 -5.23
N ASP A 22 5.49 -23.07 -5.80
CA ASP A 22 4.19 -23.47 -5.22
C ASP A 22 3.06 -22.46 -5.55
N ASP A 23 2.19 -22.87 -6.48
CA ASP A 23 1.13 -22.08 -7.16
C ASP A 23 -0.04 -21.65 -6.23
N THR A 24 0.13 -21.80 -4.91
CA THR A 24 -0.84 -21.50 -3.85
C THR A 24 -0.46 -20.32 -2.97
N ARG A 25 0.71 -19.71 -3.17
CA ARG A 25 1.28 -18.73 -2.22
C ARG A 25 0.68 -17.33 -2.37
N GLU A 26 0.21 -16.77 -1.27
CA GLU A 26 -0.12 -15.35 -1.13
C GLU A 26 1.09 -14.50 -1.56
N LYS A 27 0.84 -13.43 -2.34
CA LYS A 27 1.91 -12.52 -2.73
C LYS A 27 2.00 -11.40 -1.69
N ILE A 28 3.12 -11.38 -0.97
CA ILE A 28 3.36 -10.41 0.11
C ILE A 28 4.49 -9.48 -0.31
N TRP A 29 4.26 -8.18 -0.15
CA TRP A 29 5.27 -7.14 -0.31
C TRP A 29 5.44 -6.39 1.00
N THR A 30 6.69 -6.16 1.39
CA THR A 30 7.02 -5.34 2.55
C THR A 30 7.75 -4.07 2.10
N TYR A 31 7.31 -2.93 2.64
CA TYR A 31 7.92 -1.63 2.44
C TYR A 31 8.36 -1.09 3.80
N ASN A 32 9.43 -0.31 3.83
CA ASN A 32 9.91 0.32 5.06
C ASN A 32 10.07 1.82 4.82
N SER A 33 9.72 2.63 5.82
CA SER A 33 10.05 4.04 5.83
C SER A 33 11.56 4.24 5.97
N THR A 34 12.07 5.34 5.44
CA THR A 34 13.51 5.67 5.50
C THR A 34 14.02 5.82 6.93
N ASP A 35 13.17 6.27 7.84
CA ASP A 35 13.47 6.44 9.27
C ASP A 35 13.26 5.16 10.11
N GLY A 36 12.75 4.07 9.50
CA GLY A 36 12.51 2.79 10.16
C GLY A 36 11.32 2.77 11.12
N ARG A 37 10.59 3.88 11.28
CA ARG A 37 9.42 3.96 12.17
C ARG A 37 8.23 3.17 11.63
N TYR A 38 8.03 3.15 10.32
CA TYR A 38 6.88 2.50 9.71
C TYR A 38 7.31 1.39 8.76
N SER A 39 6.53 0.32 8.73
CA SER A 39 6.60 -0.70 7.69
C SER A 39 5.21 -0.95 7.13
N ALA A 40 5.10 -1.19 5.83
CA ALA A 40 3.83 -1.56 5.21
C ALA A 40 3.93 -3.00 4.69
N THR A 41 2.92 -3.81 5.01
CA THR A 41 2.74 -5.15 4.47
C THR A 41 1.54 -5.11 3.54
N ALA A 42 1.78 -5.22 2.24
CA ALA A 42 0.73 -5.42 1.24
C ALA A 42 0.63 -6.90 0.91
N MET A 43 -0.58 -7.43 0.89
CA MET A 43 -0.85 -8.84 0.64
C MET A 43 -1.95 -8.96 -0.42
N GLN A 44 -1.62 -9.65 -1.51
CA GLN A 44 -2.59 -10.06 -2.52
C GLN A 44 -2.93 -11.54 -2.30
N ARG A 45 -4.20 -11.80 -1.98
CA ARG A 45 -4.72 -13.15 -1.79
C ARG A 45 -5.31 -13.67 -3.09
N ARG A 46 -4.72 -14.73 -3.65
CA ARG A 46 -5.29 -15.42 -4.83
C ARG A 46 -6.61 -16.14 -4.51
N ASP A 47 -6.81 -16.57 -3.26
CA ASP A 47 -8.01 -17.32 -2.85
C ASP A 47 -9.22 -16.43 -2.48
N ALA A 48 -9.09 -15.11 -2.53
CA ALA A 48 -10.25 -14.21 -2.36
C ALA A 48 -11.35 -14.46 -3.43
N TYR A 49 -11.00 -15.06 -4.57
CA TYR A 49 -11.99 -15.51 -5.55
C TYR A 49 -12.84 -16.71 -5.06
N ARG A 50 -12.38 -17.47 -4.06
CA ARG A 50 -13.10 -18.61 -3.46
C ARG A 50 -13.89 -18.23 -2.22
N ASP A 51 -13.42 -17.25 -1.46
CA ASP A 51 -14.07 -16.70 -0.28
C ASP A 51 -14.33 -15.20 -0.48
N PRO A 52 -15.54 -14.81 -0.94
CA PRO A 52 -15.86 -13.43 -1.29
C PRO A 52 -15.89 -12.49 -0.07
N ASP A 53 -15.90 -13.05 1.14
CA ASP A 53 -15.87 -12.26 2.37
C ASP A 53 -14.45 -11.76 2.72
N GLN A 54 -13.43 -12.25 2.00
CA GLN A 54 -12.04 -11.81 2.19
C GLN A 54 -11.60 -10.83 1.08
N PRO A 55 -11.08 -9.64 1.44
CA PRO A 55 -10.62 -8.69 0.44
C PRO A 55 -9.44 -9.27 -0.36
N PRO A 56 -9.45 -9.16 -1.70
CA PRO A 56 -8.40 -9.71 -2.58
C PRO A 56 -7.04 -9.05 -2.38
N PHE A 57 -7.05 -7.85 -1.81
CA PHE A 57 -5.87 -7.06 -1.59
C PHE A 57 -6.01 -6.33 -0.26
N THR A 58 -5.08 -6.56 0.65
CA THR A 58 -5.03 -5.90 1.95
C THR A 58 -3.69 -5.24 2.14
N VAL A 59 -3.68 -4.09 2.80
CA VAL A 59 -2.45 -3.42 3.18
C VAL A 59 -2.58 -2.97 4.63
N VAL A 60 -1.59 -3.30 5.44
CA VAL A 60 -1.49 -2.88 6.83
C VAL A 60 -0.17 -2.19 7.03
N ILE A 61 -0.21 -1.00 7.64
CA ILE A 61 0.99 -0.25 8.02
C ILE A 61 1.20 -0.43 9.52
N ASN A 62 2.40 -0.80 9.91
CA ASN A 62 2.80 -1.00 11.29
C ASN A 62 3.70 0.17 11.74
N ASP A 63 3.39 0.78 12.88
CA ASP A 63 4.29 1.68 13.60
C ASP A 63 5.14 0.86 14.58
N THR A 64 6.41 0.70 14.26
CA THR A 64 7.35 -0.13 15.02
C THR A 64 7.68 0.43 16.39
N LEU A 65 7.47 1.74 16.60
CA LEU A 65 7.76 2.41 17.86
C LEU A 65 6.59 2.31 18.84
N ASN A 66 5.37 2.41 18.32
CA ASN A 66 4.16 2.48 19.14
C ASN A 66 3.34 1.19 19.16
N ASP A 67 3.77 0.15 18.42
CA ASP A 67 3.04 -1.11 18.24
C ASP A 67 1.60 -0.90 17.73
N ASN A 68 1.41 0.15 16.90
CA ASN A 68 0.12 0.49 16.31
C ASN A 68 0.02 -0.05 14.89
N GLN A 69 -1.19 -0.41 14.49
CA GLN A 69 -1.49 -0.86 13.12
C GLN A 69 -2.52 0.06 12.47
N TYR A 70 -2.24 0.46 11.23
CA TYR A 70 -3.07 1.29 10.39
C TYR A 70 -3.47 0.48 9.15
N PRO A 71 -4.68 -0.12 9.13
CA PRO A 71 -5.18 -0.71 7.90
C PRO A 71 -5.36 0.39 6.85
N VAL A 72 -4.89 0.15 5.63
CA VAL A 72 -5.11 1.08 4.52
C VAL A 72 -6.51 0.86 3.97
N GLY A 73 -7.24 1.97 3.74
CA GLY A 73 -8.65 1.96 3.36
C GLY A 73 -9.44 2.93 4.24
N VAL A 74 -10.60 3.38 3.77
CA VAL A 74 -11.46 4.29 4.55
C VAL A 74 -12.41 3.49 5.46
N SER A 75 -12.69 2.24 5.08
CA SER A 75 -13.69 1.36 5.70
C SER A 75 -13.28 -0.11 5.58
N ALA A 76 -13.70 -0.94 6.54
CA ALA A 76 -13.60 -2.40 6.41
C ALA A 76 -14.50 -2.89 5.26
N GLY A 77 -13.90 -3.46 4.22
CA GLY A 77 -14.59 -3.90 2.99
C GLY A 77 -14.27 -3.06 1.75
N ASP A 78 -13.45 -2.01 1.90
CA ASP A 78 -12.98 -1.24 0.76
C ASP A 78 -11.99 -2.05 -0.08
N GLU A 79 -12.33 -2.28 -1.34
CA GLU A 79 -11.43 -2.93 -2.29
C GLU A 79 -10.35 -1.93 -2.73
N ILE A 80 -9.13 -2.17 -2.27
CA ILE A 80 -7.94 -1.44 -2.74
C ILE A 80 -7.43 -2.13 -4.00
N LEU A 81 -7.31 -1.37 -5.08
CA LEU A 81 -6.87 -1.86 -6.39
C LEU A 81 -5.36 -1.75 -6.58
N GLN A 82 -4.75 -0.76 -5.95
CA GLN A 82 -3.32 -0.48 -6.08
C GLN A 82 -2.79 0.23 -4.84
N PHE A 83 -1.53 -0.02 -4.52
CA PHE A 83 -0.81 0.61 -3.43
C PHE A 83 0.64 0.90 -3.84
N ILE A 84 1.13 2.09 -3.52
CA ILE A 84 2.51 2.53 -3.77
C ILE A 84 3.02 3.23 -2.51
N TRP A 85 4.12 2.73 -1.95
CA TRP A 85 4.82 3.36 -0.84
C TRP A 85 5.84 4.40 -1.34
N SER A 86 5.94 5.53 -0.66
CA SER A 86 6.97 6.54 -0.95
C SER A 86 8.33 6.06 -0.43
N HIS A 87 9.34 6.09 -1.29
CA HIS A 87 10.70 5.69 -0.93
C HIS A 87 11.37 6.56 0.14
N ASN A 88 10.87 7.80 0.35
CA ASN A 88 11.54 8.82 1.16
C ASN A 88 10.84 9.12 2.49
N GLY A 89 9.93 8.25 2.97
CA GLY A 89 9.26 8.49 4.23
C GLY A 89 8.14 7.51 4.54
N SER A 90 7.09 8.02 5.19
CA SER A 90 5.88 7.27 5.58
C SER A 90 4.67 7.56 4.69
N ALA A 91 4.86 8.32 3.62
CA ALA A 91 3.81 8.67 2.69
C ALA A 91 3.50 7.52 1.74
N TYR A 92 2.26 7.45 1.27
CA TYR A 92 1.83 6.42 0.31
C TYR A 92 0.64 6.90 -0.51
N VAL A 93 0.41 6.20 -1.63
CA VAL A 93 -0.73 6.38 -2.52
C VAL A 93 -1.47 5.06 -2.64
N PHE A 94 -2.80 5.11 -2.65
CA PHE A 94 -3.61 3.94 -2.93
C PHE A 94 -4.80 4.28 -3.83
N VAL A 95 -5.30 3.28 -4.55
CA VAL A 95 -6.46 3.38 -5.43
C VAL A 95 -7.60 2.58 -4.82
N GLN A 96 -8.77 3.20 -4.71
CA GLN A 96 -9.99 2.58 -4.22
C GLN A 96 -11.14 2.94 -5.16
N GLY A 97 -11.73 1.92 -5.79
CA GLY A 97 -12.67 2.12 -6.89
C GLY A 97 -12.07 2.99 -7.99
N ASN A 98 -12.69 4.13 -8.30
CA ASN A 98 -12.22 5.06 -9.32
C ASN A 98 -11.51 6.30 -8.76
N ASN A 99 -11.08 6.24 -7.49
CA ASN A 99 -10.47 7.36 -6.78
C ASN A 99 -9.03 7.03 -6.38
N VAL A 100 -8.16 8.04 -6.46
CA VAL A 100 -6.78 7.97 -5.99
C VAL A 100 -6.68 8.77 -4.70
N TYR A 101 -6.02 8.20 -3.70
CA TYR A 101 -5.80 8.84 -2.42
C TYR A 101 -4.31 8.93 -2.11
N TYR A 102 -3.91 10.07 -1.58
CA TYR A 102 -2.58 10.32 -1.04
C TYR A 102 -2.65 10.44 0.48
N VAL A 103 -1.67 9.85 1.16
CA VAL A 103 -1.52 9.95 2.60
C VAL A 103 -0.08 10.36 2.90
N GLN A 104 0.09 11.43 3.67
CA GLN A 104 1.43 11.91 4.03
C GLN A 104 2.07 11.09 5.15
N SER A 105 1.27 10.60 6.10
CA SER A 105 1.70 9.75 7.22
C SER A 105 0.52 8.89 7.68
N PRO A 106 0.72 7.65 8.18
CA PRO A 106 -0.38 6.72 8.53
C PRO A 106 -1.38 7.26 9.55
N GLU A 107 -0.96 8.21 10.38
CA GLU A 107 -1.80 8.88 11.39
C GLU A 107 -2.75 9.94 10.80
N LEU A 108 -2.49 10.38 9.56
CA LEU A 108 -3.23 11.46 8.92
C LEU A 108 -4.33 10.90 8.02
N SER A 109 -5.42 11.65 7.91
CA SER A 109 -6.54 11.27 7.04
C SER A 109 -6.12 11.31 5.55
N PRO A 110 -6.59 10.36 4.72
CA PRO A 110 -6.33 10.37 3.30
C PRO A 110 -6.90 11.60 2.58
N ILE A 111 -6.15 12.12 1.61
CA ILE A 111 -6.57 13.21 0.72
C ILE A 111 -6.84 12.63 -0.66
N LYS A 112 -8.05 12.85 -1.19
CA LYS A 112 -8.39 12.49 -2.56
C LYS A 112 -7.65 13.41 -3.54
N VAL A 113 -6.96 12.82 -4.52
CA VAL A 113 -6.19 13.52 -5.57
C VAL A 113 -6.95 13.51 -6.89
#